data_AF-A0A8T5RKS8-F1
#
_entry.id   AF-A0A8T5RKS8-F1
#
_cell.length_a   1.000
_cell.length_b   1.000
_cell.length_c   1.000
_cell.angle_alpha   90.00
_cell.angle_beta   90.00
_cell.angle_gamma   90.00
#
_symmetry.space_group_name_H-M   'P 1'
#
loop_
_entity.id
_entity.type
_entity.pdbx_description
1 polymer ?
#
loop_
_entity_poly.entity_id
_entity_poly.type
_entity_poly.pdbx_seq_one_letter_code
_entity_poly.pdbx_strand_id
1 'polypeptide(L)'
;CNACNRLDQKVTCFSCRENITSFAKNIYFIEKITQNVPQFIDNPENYLPKNLPSLDYLLIFGIHRDLLVGLPDYLRNKNIKAVIVPVEDSKWVPSGLQKQVLEDFERWGIQAAFPKPFCNLNKEEDEYNKIGFNLTSRFNYISEFVNYFKIGKPEVTLKISKDGKSIKDTSVIRSAPCGSTYYVLEHLKGKDIINGNLDFTLLYENVSKAHYSYPCCASMEQDSVLNHSILSIGDYLIKKAVMKALNNEISNSKKFNWLINSNFIL
;
A
#
# COMPACT_ATOMS: atom_id res chain seq x y z
N CYS A 1 -21.23 6.32 -6.20
CA CYS A 1 -19.99 5.98 -6.92
C CYS A 1 -20.38 5.64 -8.36
N ASN A 2 -19.90 6.38 -9.36
CA ASN A 2 -20.24 6.11 -10.79
C ASN A 2 -19.60 4.84 -11.35
N ALA A 3 -18.73 4.18 -10.58
CA ALA A 3 -17.97 3.04 -11.06
C ALA A 3 -18.72 1.70 -10.93
N CYS A 4 -19.73 1.61 -10.04
CA CYS A 4 -20.68 0.49 -9.98
C CYS A 4 -21.82 0.58 -11.01
N ASN A 5 -21.97 1.70 -11.73
CA ASN A 5 -23.06 1.88 -12.71
C ASN A 5 -22.94 0.98 -13.96
N ARG A 6 -21.82 0.25 -14.12
CA ARG A 6 -21.60 -0.73 -15.20
C ARG A 6 -21.71 -2.19 -14.74
N LEU A 7 -22.09 -2.43 -13.48
CA LEU A 7 -22.46 -3.76 -13.02
C LEU A 7 -23.99 -3.86 -13.18
N ASP A 8 -24.49 -4.88 -13.88
CA ASP A 8 -25.93 -5.20 -13.92
C ASP A 8 -26.49 -5.52 -12.52
N GLN A 9 -25.61 -5.73 -11.54
CA GLN A 9 -25.92 -5.82 -10.12
C GLN A 9 -25.66 -4.48 -9.44
N LYS A 10 -26.70 -3.92 -8.82
CA LYS A 10 -26.63 -2.74 -7.95
C LYS A 10 -25.79 -3.05 -6.70
N VAL A 11 -24.47 -2.98 -6.79
CA VAL A 11 -23.60 -3.10 -5.62
C VAL A 11 -23.65 -1.78 -4.85
N THR A 12 -24.29 -1.80 -3.68
CA THR A 12 -24.25 -0.68 -2.73
C THR A 12 -22.85 -0.55 -2.14
N CYS A 13 -22.25 0.64 -2.23
CA CYS A 13 -20.85 0.95 -1.88
C CYS A 13 -20.45 0.61 -0.42
N PHE A 14 -21.42 0.32 0.45
CA PHE A 14 -21.20 -0.07 1.85
C PHE A 14 -20.78 -1.54 1.99
N SER A 15 -21.21 -2.42 1.09
CA SER A 15 -20.98 -3.87 1.25
C SER A 15 -19.59 -4.33 0.82
N CYS A 16 -18.83 -3.50 0.10
CA CYS A 16 -17.45 -3.80 -0.30
C CYS A 16 -16.48 -3.97 0.89
N ARG A 17 -16.86 -3.49 2.09
CA ARG A 17 -16.05 -3.58 3.30
C ARG A 17 -16.72 -4.34 4.45
N GLU A 18 -17.94 -4.86 4.26
CA GLU A 18 -18.73 -5.50 5.32
C GLU A 18 -17.99 -6.68 5.99
N ASN A 19 -17.20 -7.42 5.21
CA ASN A 19 -16.47 -8.61 5.70
C ASN A 19 -15.01 -8.32 6.07
N ILE A 20 -14.61 -7.04 6.20
CA ILE A 20 -13.24 -6.67 6.53
C ILE A 20 -13.08 -6.56 8.05
N THR A 21 -12.08 -7.25 8.59
CA THR A 21 -11.67 -7.09 10.00
C THR A 21 -11.21 -5.66 10.25
N SER A 22 -11.87 -4.97 11.17
CA SER A 22 -11.47 -3.64 11.62
C SER A 22 -10.32 -3.71 12.62
N PHE A 23 -9.30 -2.88 12.41
CA PHE A 23 -8.20 -2.67 13.35
C PHE A 23 -8.30 -1.32 14.09
N ALA A 24 -9.48 -0.67 14.06
CA ALA A 24 -9.65 0.64 14.70
C ALA A 24 -9.30 0.61 16.21
N LYS A 25 -9.57 -0.51 16.90
CA LYS A 25 -9.22 -0.72 18.31
C LYS A 25 -7.71 -0.70 18.60
N ASN A 26 -6.87 -0.85 17.58
CA ASN A 26 -5.42 -0.82 17.71
C ASN A 26 -4.85 0.61 17.61
N ILE A 27 -5.67 1.61 17.28
CA ILE A 27 -5.27 3.00 17.28
C ILE A 27 -5.40 3.54 18.71
N TYR A 28 -4.28 3.68 19.40
CA TYR A 28 -4.25 4.15 20.79
C TYR A 28 -4.14 5.66 20.92
N PHE A 29 -3.54 6.32 19.92
CA PHE A 29 -3.22 7.73 19.97
C PHE A 29 -3.30 8.38 18.59
N ILE A 30 -3.92 9.56 18.52
CA ILE A 30 -3.95 10.41 17.34
C ILE A 30 -3.71 11.83 17.82
N GLU A 31 -2.70 12.49 17.28
CA GLU A 31 -2.46 13.91 17.53
C GLU A 31 -2.30 14.64 16.21
N LYS A 32 -3.02 15.77 16.09
CA LYS A 32 -2.84 16.71 15.00
C LYS A 32 -1.84 17.77 15.45
N ILE A 33 -0.66 17.75 14.85
CA ILE A 33 0.34 18.81 15.05
C ILE A 33 -0.23 20.12 14.50
N THR A 34 -0.14 21.19 15.28
CA THR A 34 -0.76 22.49 15.01
C THR A 34 -0.36 23.06 13.65
N GLN A 35 -1.29 23.75 12.98
CA GLN A 35 -1.11 24.24 11.60
C GLN A 35 -0.36 25.58 11.50
N ASN A 36 -0.18 26.30 12.61
CA ASN A 36 0.51 27.59 12.66
C ASN A 36 1.96 27.42 13.13
N VAL A 37 2.70 26.53 12.47
CA VAL A 37 4.14 26.39 12.65
C VAL A 37 4.85 27.44 11.79
N PRO A 38 5.93 28.08 12.30
CA PRO A 38 6.74 28.98 11.49
C PRO A 38 7.37 28.22 10.31
N GLN A 39 7.79 28.95 9.29
CA GLN A 39 8.46 28.37 8.10
C GLN A 39 9.75 27.61 8.46
N PHE A 40 10.41 28.02 9.54
CA PHE A 40 11.61 27.38 10.08
C PHE A 40 11.41 27.14 11.57
N ILE A 41 11.74 25.94 12.04
CA ILE A 41 11.59 25.52 13.43
C ILE A 41 12.96 25.18 14.01
N ASP A 42 13.46 26.04 14.90
CA ASP A 42 14.75 25.81 15.56
C ASP A 42 14.68 24.66 16.58
N ASN A 43 13.57 24.55 17.31
CA ASN A 43 13.37 23.56 18.37
C ASN A 43 12.13 22.69 18.10
N PRO A 44 12.27 21.57 17.36
CA PRO A 44 11.16 20.67 17.01
C PRO A 44 10.35 20.16 18.20
N GLU A 45 10.99 19.89 19.33
CA GLU A 45 10.35 19.39 20.55
C GLU A 45 9.24 20.30 21.08
N ASN A 46 9.30 21.61 20.80
CA ASN A 46 8.28 22.57 21.23
C ASN A 46 6.92 22.36 20.55
N TYR A 47 6.91 21.69 19.38
CA TYR A 47 5.74 21.47 18.54
C TYR A 47 5.34 19.99 18.46
N LEU A 48 6.23 19.08 18.84
CA LEU A 48 5.92 17.66 18.96
C LEU A 48 5.07 17.39 20.23
N PRO A 49 4.37 16.25 20.27
CA PRO A 49 3.55 15.87 21.43
C PRO A 49 4.34 15.95 22.73
N LYS A 50 3.87 16.72 23.72
CA LYS A 50 4.57 16.78 25.03
C LYS A 50 4.46 15.44 25.77
N ASN A 51 3.30 14.80 25.69
CA ASN A 51 2.98 13.56 26.37
C ASN A 51 2.64 12.47 25.34
N LEU A 52 3.67 11.84 24.78
CA LEU A 52 3.46 10.66 23.94
C LEU A 52 3.24 9.44 24.85
N PRO A 53 2.11 8.73 24.74
CA PRO A 53 1.91 7.50 25.47
C PRO A 53 2.91 6.41 25.04
N SER A 54 2.95 5.30 25.78
CA SER A 54 3.66 4.10 25.34
C SER A 54 2.99 3.56 24.07
N LEU A 55 3.76 3.47 22.99
CA LEU A 55 3.32 3.05 21.67
C LEU A 55 4.38 2.15 21.04
N ASP A 56 3.97 1.15 20.27
CA ASP A 56 4.90 0.31 19.51
C ASP A 56 5.23 0.91 18.14
N TYR A 57 4.21 1.45 17.45
CA TYR A 57 4.30 1.92 16.06
C TYR A 57 3.77 3.34 15.94
N LEU A 58 4.42 4.15 15.10
CA LEU A 58 3.94 5.49 14.74
C LEU A 58 3.76 5.60 13.23
N LEU A 59 2.65 6.21 12.81
CA LEU A 59 2.42 6.59 11.42
C LEU A 59 2.43 8.12 11.35
N ILE A 60 3.28 8.68 10.49
CA ILE A 60 3.52 10.12 10.41
C ILE A 60 3.07 10.62 9.04
N PHE A 61 2.16 11.60 9.04
CA PHE A 61 1.57 12.15 7.83
C PHE A 61 1.69 13.67 7.81
N GLY A 62 2.30 14.22 6.76
CA GLY A 62 2.20 15.63 6.40
C GLY A 62 2.65 16.63 7.48
N ILE A 63 3.50 16.23 8.43
CA ILE A 63 4.04 17.17 9.45
C ILE A 63 5.08 18.10 8.83
N HIS A 64 5.37 19.23 9.47
CA HIS A 64 6.42 20.14 9.00
C HIS A 64 7.78 19.42 8.88
N ARG A 65 8.57 19.74 7.85
CA ARG A 65 9.82 19.03 7.53
C ARG A 65 10.81 19.07 8.70
N ASP A 66 10.96 20.22 9.35
CA ASP A 66 11.84 20.37 10.51
C ASP A 66 11.40 19.51 11.71
N LEU A 67 10.10 19.25 11.84
CA LEU A 67 9.59 18.31 12.86
C LEU A 67 9.91 16.87 12.50
N LEU A 68 9.84 16.53 11.21
CA LEU A 68 10.27 15.21 10.73
C LEU A 68 11.76 15.00 10.95
N VAL A 69 12.59 16.05 10.80
CA VAL A 69 14.02 16.04 11.12
C VAL A 69 14.29 15.83 12.60
N GLY A 70 13.57 16.52 13.48
CA GLY A 70 13.73 16.36 14.93
C GLY A 70 13.09 15.10 15.51
N LEU A 71 12.28 14.37 14.73
CA LEU A 71 11.49 13.24 15.21
C LEU A 71 12.35 12.08 15.75
N PRO A 72 13.45 11.66 15.10
CA PRO A 72 14.31 10.59 15.64
C PRO A 72 14.86 10.92 17.03
N ASP A 73 15.37 12.14 17.24
CA ASP A 73 15.92 12.56 18.53
C ASP A 73 14.83 12.64 19.62
N TYR A 74 13.65 13.15 19.27
CA TYR A 74 12.49 13.17 20.16
C TYR A 74 12.05 11.75 20.59
N LEU A 75 12.22 10.74 19.71
CA LEU A 75 11.81 9.36 19.96
C LEU A 75 12.90 8.48 20.59
N ARG A 76 14.18 8.89 20.61
CA ARG A 76 15.32 8.02 20.97
C ARG A 76 15.22 7.26 22.30
N ASN A 77 14.54 7.84 23.29
CA ASN A 77 14.35 7.25 24.63
C ASN A 77 12.92 6.75 24.85
N LYS A 78 12.12 6.67 23.78
CA LYS A 78 10.76 6.15 23.80
C LYS A 78 10.80 4.73 23.26
N ASN A 79 10.00 3.85 23.83
CA ASN A 79 9.95 2.43 23.45
C ASN A 79 9.20 2.19 22.11
N ILE A 80 9.50 3.01 21.09
CA ILE A 80 8.93 2.89 19.75
C ILE A 80 9.75 1.87 18.97
N LYS A 81 9.07 0.84 18.45
CA LYS A 81 9.67 -0.19 17.60
C LYS A 81 9.89 0.33 16.18
N ALA A 82 8.85 0.95 15.60
CA ALA A 82 8.96 1.45 14.25
C ALA A 82 8.16 2.72 13.94
N VAL A 83 8.67 3.50 12.99
CA VAL A 83 8.03 4.69 12.42
C VAL A 83 7.79 4.49 10.93
N ILE A 84 6.57 4.70 10.48
CA ILE A 84 6.18 4.65 9.07
C ILE A 84 5.83 6.06 8.62
N VAL A 85 6.52 6.56 7.59
CA VAL A 85 6.35 7.90 7.04
C VAL A 85 5.95 7.78 5.56
N PRO A 86 4.66 7.64 5.24
CA PRO A 86 4.25 7.43 3.86
C PRO A 86 4.42 8.70 3.03
N VAL A 87 5.24 8.62 1.99
CA VAL A 87 5.52 9.77 1.11
C VAL A 87 4.55 9.73 -0.06
N GLU A 88 3.50 10.54 0.01
CA GLU A 88 2.49 10.66 -1.06
C GLU A 88 2.70 11.90 -1.93
N ASP A 89 3.57 12.82 -1.52
CA ASP A 89 3.97 14.00 -2.29
C ASP A 89 5.49 14.19 -2.18
N SER A 90 6.17 14.19 -3.34
CA SER A 90 7.61 14.40 -3.45
C SER A 90 8.05 15.77 -2.97
N LYS A 91 7.17 16.77 -3.02
CA LYS A 91 7.44 18.09 -2.45
C LYS A 91 7.48 18.02 -0.93
N TRP A 92 6.80 17.10 -0.26
CA TRP A 92 6.82 17.06 1.20
C TRP A 92 8.17 16.57 1.75
N VAL A 93 8.63 15.41 1.29
CA VAL A 93 9.88 14.78 1.76
C VAL A 93 10.87 14.61 0.59
N PRO A 94 11.80 15.56 0.38
CA PRO A 94 12.88 15.40 -0.58
C PRO A 94 13.80 14.21 -0.24
N SER A 95 14.46 13.63 -1.24
CA SER A 95 15.31 12.43 -1.07
C SER A 95 16.46 12.61 -0.07
N GLY A 96 17.10 13.78 -0.06
CA GLY A 96 18.16 14.09 0.91
C GLY A 96 17.65 14.12 2.35
N LEU A 97 16.49 14.76 2.56
CA LEU A 97 15.81 14.80 3.86
C LEU A 97 15.41 13.40 4.32
N GLN A 98 14.80 12.61 3.43
CA GLN A 98 14.41 11.23 3.70
C GLN A 98 15.60 10.40 4.17
N LYS A 99 16.71 10.46 3.43
CA LYS A 99 17.92 9.71 3.75
C LYS A 99 18.48 10.12 5.11
N GLN A 100 18.59 11.42 5.38
CA GLN A 100 19.05 11.94 6.67
C GLN A 100 18.20 11.41 7.83
N VAL A 101 16.87 11.56 7.74
CA VAL A 101 15.96 11.14 8.81
C VAL A 101 15.98 9.61 9.01
N LEU A 102 16.10 8.85 7.92
CA LEU A 102 16.22 7.39 7.99
C LEU A 102 17.51 6.96 8.72
N GLU A 103 18.64 7.60 8.41
CA GLU A 103 19.93 7.35 9.08
C GLU A 103 19.87 7.72 10.57
N ASP A 104 19.19 8.83 10.92
CA ASP A 104 19.00 9.25 12.29
C ASP A 104 18.11 8.26 13.08
N PHE A 105 17.07 7.69 12.47
CA PHE A 105 16.28 6.61 13.08
C PHE A 105 17.11 5.35 13.31
N GLU A 106 17.91 4.93 12.32
CA GLU A 106 18.81 3.78 12.42
C GLU A 106 19.81 3.97 13.57
N ARG A 107 20.39 5.17 13.72
CA ARG A 107 21.32 5.51 14.80
C ARG A 107 20.70 5.30 16.18
N TRP A 108 19.42 5.62 16.34
CA TRP A 108 18.69 5.44 17.60
C TRP A 108 18.07 4.05 17.78
N GLY A 109 18.32 3.12 16.83
CA GLY A 109 17.80 1.77 16.92
C GLY A 109 16.29 1.66 16.72
N ILE A 110 15.68 2.65 16.05
CA ILE A 110 14.26 2.66 15.72
C ILE A 110 14.12 2.24 14.26
N GLN A 111 13.31 1.21 13.98
CA GLN A 111 13.08 0.83 12.59
C GLN A 111 12.24 1.92 11.89
N ALA A 112 12.61 2.35 10.70
CA ALA A 112 11.83 3.34 9.96
C ALA A 112 11.58 2.92 8.51
N ALA A 113 10.38 3.23 8.01
CA ALA A 113 9.98 2.98 6.63
C ALA A 113 9.39 4.25 6.00
N PHE A 114 9.88 4.58 4.81
CA PHE A 114 9.42 5.68 3.95
C PHE A 114 8.85 5.10 2.64
N PRO A 115 7.68 4.43 2.71
CA PRO A 115 7.06 3.87 1.52
C PRO A 115 6.57 4.99 0.61
N LYS A 116 6.84 4.86 -0.69
CA LYS A 116 6.47 5.83 -1.72
C LYS A 116 5.90 5.12 -2.95
N PRO A 117 4.56 5.08 -3.17
CA PRO A 117 3.46 5.49 -2.26
C PRO A 117 3.36 4.64 -0.98
N PHE A 118 2.40 4.95 -0.10
CA PHE A 118 2.11 4.13 1.09
C PHE A 118 1.77 2.68 0.73
N CYS A 119 1.09 2.46 -0.40
CA CYS A 119 0.81 1.12 -0.90
C CYS A 119 2.06 0.40 -1.43
N ASN A 120 3.26 0.96 -1.31
CA ASN A 120 4.53 0.25 -1.49
C ASN A 120 5.16 -0.21 -0.17
N LEU A 121 4.53 -0.02 1.00
CA LEU A 121 5.04 -0.56 2.26
C LEU A 121 5.22 -2.08 2.13
N ASN A 122 6.47 -2.53 2.17
CA ASN A 122 6.85 -3.89 1.84
C ASN A 122 7.79 -4.49 2.89
N LYS A 123 7.82 -5.83 2.93
CA LYS A 123 8.61 -6.64 3.85
C LYS A 123 10.01 -6.93 3.32
N GLU A 124 10.14 -6.91 2.00
CA GLU A 124 11.32 -7.35 1.27
C GLU A 124 11.85 -6.21 0.41
N GLU A 125 13.15 -6.26 0.12
CA GLU A 125 13.73 -5.33 -0.84
C GLU A 125 13.23 -5.58 -2.25
N ASP A 126 12.93 -4.51 -2.97
CA ASP A 126 12.60 -4.55 -4.39
C ASP A 126 12.98 -3.23 -5.07
N GLU A 127 12.51 -3.00 -6.29
CA GLU A 127 12.77 -1.77 -7.05
C GLU A 127 12.42 -0.48 -6.30
N TYR A 128 11.37 -0.49 -5.46
CA TYR A 128 10.83 0.69 -4.78
C TYR A 128 10.96 0.65 -3.25
N ASN A 129 11.49 -0.45 -2.70
CA ASN A 129 11.74 -0.61 -1.27
C ASN A 129 13.20 -0.99 -1.06
N LYS A 130 14.08 0.00 -0.87
CA LYS A 130 15.53 -0.21 -0.69
C LYS A 130 15.97 0.00 0.75
N ILE A 131 16.82 -0.88 1.28
CA ILE A 131 17.47 -0.65 2.57
C ILE A 131 18.43 0.55 2.45
N GLY A 132 18.42 1.43 3.46
CA GLY A 132 19.20 2.66 3.48
C GLY A 132 18.59 3.82 2.66
N PHE A 133 17.42 3.60 2.05
CA PHE A 133 16.67 4.67 1.39
C PHE A 133 15.19 4.69 1.79
N ASN A 134 14.48 3.57 1.62
CA ASN A 134 13.07 3.44 2.04
C ASN A 134 12.92 2.75 3.39
N LEU A 135 13.91 1.96 3.81
CA LEU A 135 13.81 1.11 4.99
C LEU A 135 15.15 1.09 5.73
N THR A 136 15.10 1.15 7.05
CA THR A 136 16.24 0.88 7.93
C THR A 136 16.69 -0.59 7.83
N SER A 137 17.95 -0.86 8.12
CA SER A 137 18.58 -2.18 7.91
C SER A 137 18.28 -3.20 9.00
N ARG A 138 17.94 -2.74 10.21
CA ARG A 138 17.76 -3.59 11.39
C ARG A 138 16.28 -3.85 11.69
N PHE A 139 16.05 -4.97 12.38
CA PHE A 139 14.74 -5.44 12.89
C PHE A 139 13.72 -5.84 11.81
N ASN A 140 12.65 -6.49 12.25
CA ASN A 140 11.58 -7.02 11.41
C ASN A 140 10.19 -6.44 11.78
N TYR A 141 10.12 -5.39 12.60
CA TYR A 141 8.87 -4.76 13.07
C TYR A 141 8.00 -4.27 11.92
N ILE A 142 8.56 -3.72 10.84
CA ILE A 142 7.78 -3.35 9.65
C ILE A 142 7.12 -4.59 9.01
N SER A 143 7.83 -5.72 8.97
CA SER A 143 7.25 -6.97 8.49
C SER A 143 6.16 -7.51 9.42
N GLU A 144 6.35 -7.39 10.73
CA GLU A 144 5.32 -7.72 11.73
C GLU A 144 4.07 -6.86 11.54
N PHE A 145 4.24 -5.54 11.40
CA PHE A 145 3.16 -4.59 11.12
C PHE A 145 2.38 -4.99 9.87
N VAL A 146 3.07 -5.20 8.75
CA VAL A 146 2.46 -5.58 7.46
C VAL A 146 1.70 -6.92 7.59
N ASN A 147 2.28 -7.89 8.29
CA ASN A 147 1.67 -9.21 8.46
C ASN A 147 0.48 -9.20 9.42
N TYR A 148 0.50 -8.37 10.46
CA TYR A 148 -0.57 -8.26 11.44
C TYR A 148 -1.77 -7.50 10.89
N PHE A 149 -1.53 -6.29 10.37
CA PHE A 149 -2.60 -5.42 9.86
C PHE A 149 -3.04 -5.74 8.43
N LYS A 150 -2.28 -6.58 7.72
CA LYS A 150 -2.54 -6.96 6.32
C LYS A 150 -2.68 -5.73 5.41
N ILE A 151 -1.87 -4.70 5.66
CA ILE A 151 -1.80 -3.49 4.82
C ILE A 151 -0.38 -3.26 4.29
N GLY A 152 -0.26 -2.72 3.08
CA GLY A 152 1.00 -2.43 2.39
C GLY A 152 0.91 -2.77 0.90
N LYS A 153 2.00 -3.32 0.34
CA LYS A 153 2.07 -3.75 -1.06
C LYS A 153 0.97 -4.75 -1.42
N PRO A 154 0.05 -4.44 -2.36
CA PRO A 154 -1.13 -5.27 -2.60
C PRO A 154 -0.80 -6.75 -2.88
N GLU A 155 -1.59 -7.64 -2.29
CA GLU A 155 -1.55 -9.08 -2.55
C GLU A 155 -2.98 -9.60 -2.59
N VAL A 156 -3.31 -10.28 -3.69
CA VAL A 156 -4.70 -10.61 -4.04
C VAL A 156 -4.78 -12.01 -4.64
N THR A 157 -5.98 -12.57 -4.63
CA THR A 157 -6.33 -13.77 -5.39
C THR A 157 -7.56 -13.49 -6.21
N LEU A 158 -7.74 -14.26 -7.28
CA LEU A 158 -8.89 -14.15 -8.15
C LEU A 158 -9.25 -15.51 -8.71
N LYS A 159 -10.53 -15.71 -8.96
CA LYS A 159 -11.11 -16.90 -9.59
C LYS A 159 -11.62 -16.50 -10.95
N ILE A 160 -11.30 -17.29 -11.96
CA ILE A 160 -11.77 -17.05 -13.33
C ILE A 160 -12.99 -17.92 -13.65
N SER A 161 -13.78 -17.52 -14.64
CA SER A 161 -14.88 -18.34 -15.17
C SER A 161 -14.34 -19.64 -15.80
N LYS A 162 -15.21 -20.65 -15.93
CA LYS A 162 -14.82 -21.96 -16.49
C LYS A 162 -14.28 -21.87 -17.92
N ASP A 163 -14.77 -20.91 -18.69
CA ASP A 163 -14.31 -20.62 -20.05
C ASP A 163 -13.04 -19.75 -20.08
N GLY A 164 -12.53 -19.33 -18.92
CA GLY A 164 -11.32 -18.52 -18.75
C GLY A 164 -11.45 -17.07 -19.20
N LYS A 165 -12.65 -16.59 -19.53
CA LYS A 165 -12.84 -15.27 -20.15
C LYS A 165 -13.04 -14.13 -19.16
N SER A 166 -13.58 -14.41 -17.97
CA SER A 166 -13.99 -13.37 -17.02
C SER A 166 -13.53 -13.66 -15.60
N ILE A 167 -13.46 -12.62 -14.78
CA ILE A 167 -13.17 -12.73 -13.34
C ILE A 167 -14.48 -13.03 -12.61
N LYS A 168 -14.58 -14.24 -12.04
CA LYS A 168 -15.76 -14.66 -11.28
C LYS A 168 -15.77 -14.06 -9.88
N ASP A 169 -14.61 -14.03 -9.22
CA ASP A 169 -14.50 -13.59 -7.83
C ASP A 169 -13.08 -13.11 -7.53
N THR A 170 -12.93 -12.34 -6.46
CA THR A 170 -11.66 -11.74 -6.03
C THR A 170 -11.55 -11.78 -4.52
N SER A 171 -10.34 -11.92 -3.98
CA SER A 171 -10.08 -11.80 -2.55
C SER A 171 -8.81 -11.00 -2.28
N VAL A 172 -8.80 -10.25 -1.18
CA VAL A 172 -7.65 -9.46 -0.76
C VAL A 172 -6.91 -10.20 0.35
N ILE A 173 -5.64 -10.51 0.13
CA ILE A 173 -4.74 -11.06 1.15
C ILE A 173 -4.07 -9.91 1.91
N ARG A 174 -3.65 -8.86 1.18
CA ARG A 174 -3.06 -7.63 1.72
C ARG A 174 -3.54 -6.44 0.89
N SER A 175 -4.06 -5.43 1.56
CA SER A 175 -4.60 -4.23 0.91
C SER A 175 -3.60 -3.08 0.91
N ALA A 176 -3.70 -2.20 -0.09
CA ALA A 176 -3.21 -0.83 0.05
C ALA A 176 -3.81 -0.19 1.33
N PRO A 177 -3.04 0.58 2.11
CA PRO A 177 -3.51 1.14 3.39
C PRO A 177 -4.75 2.02 3.29
N CYS A 178 -4.93 2.75 2.19
CA CYS A 178 -6.13 3.56 1.95
C CYS A 178 -7.38 2.72 1.64
N GLY A 179 -7.21 1.46 1.23
CA GLY A 179 -8.28 0.56 0.80
C GLY A 179 -8.58 0.58 -0.69
N SER A 180 -7.71 1.19 -1.52
CA SER A 180 -7.85 1.18 -2.98
C SER A 180 -7.84 -0.23 -3.58
N THR A 181 -7.13 -1.18 -2.96
CA THR A 181 -7.10 -2.58 -3.41
C THR A 181 -8.48 -3.22 -3.40
N TYR A 182 -9.23 -3.08 -2.29
CA TYR A 182 -10.60 -3.57 -2.22
C TYR A 182 -11.48 -2.92 -3.29
N TYR A 183 -11.37 -1.59 -3.42
CA TYR A 183 -12.12 -0.85 -4.42
C TYR A 183 -11.86 -1.39 -5.84
N VAL A 184 -10.59 -1.52 -6.23
CA VAL A 184 -10.20 -2.03 -7.56
C VAL A 184 -10.73 -3.45 -7.77
N LEU A 185 -10.52 -4.38 -6.83
CA LEU A 185 -10.94 -5.77 -7.00
C LEU A 185 -12.45 -5.93 -7.15
N GLU A 186 -13.25 -5.18 -6.38
CA GLU A 186 -14.71 -5.20 -6.55
C GLU A 186 -15.13 -4.72 -7.95
N HIS A 187 -14.40 -3.79 -8.56
CA HIS A 187 -14.66 -3.36 -9.95
C HIS A 187 -14.25 -4.37 -11.01
N LEU A 188 -13.39 -5.33 -10.66
CA LEU A 188 -12.95 -6.39 -11.56
C LEU A 188 -13.91 -7.59 -11.58
N LYS A 189 -14.74 -7.77 -10.55
CA LYS A 189 -15.72 -8.87 -10.52
C LYS A 189 -16.68 -8.78 -11.71
N GLY A 190 -16.87 -9.90 -12.40
CA GLY A 190 -17.69 -10.02 -13.60
C GLY A 190 -17.10 -9.40 -14.87
N LYS A 191 -15.90 -8.80 -14.82
CA LYS A 191 -15.24 -8.22 -16.00
C LYS A 191 -14.55 -9.28 -16.82
N ASP A 192 -14.56 -9.10 -18.14
CA ASP A 192 -13.74 -9.86 -19.05
C ASP A 192 -12.24 -9.53 -18.86
N ILE A 193 -11.43 -10.57 -18.99
CA ILE A 193 -9.96 -10.54 -18.84
C ILE A 193 -9.30 -10.21 -20.18
N ILE A 194 -9.84 -10.77 -21.26
CA ILE A 194 -9.30 -10.69 -22.62
C ILE A 194 -10.32 -10.06 -23.57
N ASN A 195 -9.84 -9.35 -24.58
CA ASN A 195 -10.67 -8.91 -25.71
C ASN A 195 -10.27 -9.67 -26.97
N GLY A 196 -10.97 -10.76 -27.29
CA GLY A 196 -10.76 -11.57 -28.50
C GLY A 196 -9.38 -12.25 -28.58
N ASN A 197 -8.33 -11.48 -28.85
CA ASN A 197 -6.97 -11.90 -29.21
C ASN A 197 -6.03 -12.18 -28.01
N LEU A 198 -6.54 -12.74 -26.90
CA LEU A 198 -5.71 -13.14 -25.74
C LEU A 198 -4.79 -12.04 -25.17
N ASP A 199 -5.13 -10.77 -25.37
CA ASP A 199 -4.38 -9.64 -24.82
C ASP A 199 -5.02 -9.17 -23.50
N PHE A 200 -4.19 -9.02 -22.45
CA PHE A 200 -4.57 -8.55 -21.13
C PHE A 200 -4.75 -7.02 -21.06
N THR A 201 -4.61 -6.30 -22.17
CA THR A 201 -4.88 -4.84 -22.25
C THR A 201 -6.22 -4.47 -21.62
N LEU A 202 -7.29 -5.23 -21.87
CA LEU A 202 -8.60 -4.97 -21.27
C LEU A 202 -8.55 -5.01 -19.73
N LEU A 203 -7.87 -6.01 -19.16
CA LEU A 203 -7.68 -6.12 -17.72
C LEU A 203 -6.86 -4.96 -17.16
N TYR A 204 -5.74 -4.61 -17.81
CA TYR A 204 -4.92 -3.46 -17.41
C TYR A 204 -5.71 -2.15 -17.43
N GLU A 205 -6.52 -1.93 -18.45
CA GLU A 205 -7.39 -0.77 -18.54
C GLU A 205 -8.44 -0.76 -17.43
N ASN A 206 -9.08 -1.90 -17.15
CA ASN A 206 -10.09 -2.00 -16.09
C ASN A 206 -9.46 -1.70 -14.71
N VAL A 207 -8.27 -2.23 -14.43
CA VAL A 207 -7.51 -1.93 -13.21
C VAL A 207 -7.19 -0.44 -13.14
N SER A 208 -6.66 0.16 -14.22
CA SER A 208 -6.29 1.58 -14.26
C SER A 208 -7.51 2.47 -14.06
N LYS A 209 -8.59 2.22 -14.80
CA LYS A 209 -9.84 3.00 -14.70
C LYS A 209 -10.38 2.97 -13.28
N ALA A 210 -10.36 1.81 -12.62
CA ALA A 210 -10.76 1.70 -11.23
C ALA A 210 -9.79 2.46 -10.31
N HIS A 211 -8.48 2.24 -10.41
CA HIS A 211 -7.48 2.89 -9.55
C HIS A 211 -7.51 4.42 -9.65
N TYR A 212 -7.53 4.98 -10.87
CA TYR A 212 -7.57 6.42 -11.10
C TYR A 212 -8.92 7.06 -10.72
N SER A 213 -9.99 6.26 -10.61
CA SER A 213 -11.28 6.74 -10.08
C SER A 213 -11.35 6.75 -8.54
N TYR A 214 -10.40 6.09 -7.87
CA TYR A 214 -10.32 6.06 -6.41
C TYR A 214 -9.69 7.37 -5.90
N PRO A 215 -10.19 7.97 -4.80
CA PRO A 215 -9.65 9.20 -4.21
C PRO A 215 -8.31 8.94 -3.50
N CYS A 216 -7.26 8.66 -4.26
CA CYS A 216 -5.91 8.42 -3.76
C CYS A 216 -5.25 9.73 -3.34
N CYS A 217 -4.45 9.71 -2.27
CA CYS A 217 -3.66 10.86 -1.82
C CYS A 217 -2.32 11.01 -2.57
N ALA A 218 -1.92 10.00 -3.35
CA ALA A 218 -0.67 10.01 -4.10
C ALA A 218 -0.66 11.10 -5.16
N SER A 219 0.44 11.85 -5.24
CA SER A 219 0.63 12.91 -6.21
C SER A 219 0.69 12.38 -7.65
N MET A 220 0.08 13.14 -8.56
CA MET A 220 0.18 12.94 -10.02
C MET A 220 1.39 13.65 -10.63
N GLU A 221 2.10 14.47 -9.86
CA GLU A 221 3.32 15.12 -10.33
C GLU A 221 4.44 14.09 -10.52
N GLN A 222 5.32 14.35 -11.49
CA GLN A 222 6.47 13.50 -11.74
C GLN A 222 7.43 13.54 -10.55
N ASP A 223 7.77 12.37 -10.03
CA ASP A 223 8.78 12.24 -8.99
C ASP A 223 10.19 12.09 -9.60
N SER A 224 11.17 12.77 -9.01
CA SER A 224 12.56 12.73 -9.48
C SER A 224 13.29 11.43 -9.13
N VAL A 225 12.83 10.70 -8.11
CA VAL A 225 13.43 9.41 -7.71
C VAL A 225 12.81 8.27 -8.50
N LEU A 226 11.48 8.26 -8.62
CA LEU A 226 10.75 7.20 -9.32
C LEU A 226 10.71 7.38 -10.85
N ASN A 227 11.03 8.56 -11.38
CA ASN A 227 10.84 8.96 -12.78
C ASN A 227 9.39 8.81 -13.31
N HIS A 228 8.44 8.61 -12.40
CA HIS A 228 7.01 8.47 -12.63
C HIS A 228 6.26 9.25 -11.56
N SER A 229 4.96 9.47 -11.75
CA SER A 229 4.15 9.97 -10.63
C SER A 229 4.01 8.91 -9.54
N ILE A 230 3.90 9.35 -8.28
CA ILE A 230 3.68 8.44 -7.15
C ILE A 230 2.39 7.65 -7.35
N LEU A 231 1.33 8.30 -7.88
CA LEU A 231 0.07 7.66 -8.20
C LEU A 231 0.20 6.56 -9.27
N SER A 232 1.02 6.79 -10.31
CA SER A 232 1.31 5.80 -11.35
C SER A 232 2.03 4.56 -10.79
N ILE A 233 2.90 4.73 -9.79
CA ILE A 233 3.49 3.59 -9.09
C ILE A 233 2.42 2.80 -8.33
N GLY A 234 1.46 3.49 -7.68
CA GLY A 234 0.32 2.83 -7.03
C GLY A 234 -0.50 1.97 -7.99
N ASP A 235 -0.79 2.50 -9.18
CA ASP A 235 -1.47 1.78 -10.26
C ASP A 235 -0.67 0.56 -10.74
N TYR A 236 0.64 0.74 -10.97
CA TYR A 236 1.54 -0.35 -11.34
C TYR A 236 1.55 -1.48 -10.29
N LEU A 237 1.59 -1.15 -9.00
CA LEU A 237 1.63 -2.12 -7.91
C LEU A 237 0.37 -2.99 -7.87
N ILE A 238 -0.83 -2.39 -8.03
CA ILE A 238 -2.07 -3.17 -8.06
C ILE A 238 -2.20 -4.00 -9.34
N LYS A 239 -1.77 -3.48 -10.51
CA LYS A 239 -1.69 -4.25 -11.76
C LYS A 239 -0.80 -5.48 -11.61
N LYS A 240 0.39 -5.30 -11.03
CA LYS A 240 1.33 -6.41 -10.77
C LYS A 240 0.72 -7.47 -9.86
N ALA A 241 0.00 -7.05 -8.81
CA ALA A 241 -0.68 -7.98 -7.91
C ALA A 241 -1.79 -8.77 -8.62
N VAL A 242 -2.63 -8.11 -9.42
CA VAL A 242 -3.70 -8.74 -10.21
C VAL A 242 -3.12 -9.73 -11.23
N MET A 243 -2.08 -9.34 -11.97
CA MET A 243 -1.45 -10.21 -12.97
C MET A 243 -0.77 -11.44 -12.34
N LYS A 244 -0.10 -11.26 -11.19
CA LYS A 244 0.46 -12.38 -10.44
C LYS A 244 -0.64 -13.35 -10.00
N ALA A 245 -1.77 -12.84 -9.51
CA ALA A 245 -2.89 -13.65 -9.10
C ALA A 245 -3.53 -14.42 -10.27
N LEU A 246 -3.64 -13.78 -11.45
CA LEU A 246 -4.12 -14.41 -12.67
C LEU A 246 -3.22 -15.53 -13.16
N ASN A 247 -1.92 -15.30 -13.21
CA ASN A 247 -0.95 -16.32 -13.61
C ASN A 247 -0.97 -17.54 -12.67
N ASN A 248 -1.14 -17.31 -11.36
CA ASN A 248 -1.28 -18.37 -10.38
C ASN A 248 -2.57 -19.18 -10.60
N GLU A 249 -3.70 -18.52 -10.83
CA GLU A 249 -4.99 -19.18 -11.07
C GLU A 249 -4.98 -20.03 -12.36
N ILE A 250 -4.41 -19.50 -13.45
CA ILE A 250 -4.24 -20.24 -14.71
C ILE A 250 -3.34 -21.47 -14.51
N SER A 251 -2.23 -21.30 -13.77
CA SER A 251 -1.27 -22.39 -13.51
C SER A 251 -1.90 -23.50 -12.66
N ASN A 252 -2.66 -23.14 -11.63
CA ASN A 252 -3.39 -24.09 -10.80
C ASN A 252 -4.47 -24.83 -11.61
N SER A 253 -5.23 -24.12 -12.44
CA SER A 253 -6.25 -24.72 -13.30
C SER A 253 -5.65 -25.75 -14.28
N LYS A 254 -4.48 -25.45 -14.87
CA LYS A 254 -3.75 -26.40 -15.73
C LYS A 254 -3.27 -27.65 -14.97
N LYS A 255 -2.75 -27.48 -13.75
CA LYS A 255 -2.37 -28.61 -12.88
C LYS A 255 -3.55 -29.51 -12.54
N PHE A 256 -4.71 -28.93 -12.22
CA PHE A 256 -5.94 -29.69 -11.97
C PHE A 256 -6.44 -30.42 -13.24
N ASN A 257 -6.39 -29.79 -14.41
CA ASN A 257 -6.74 -30.47 -15.67
C ASN A 257 -5.81 -31.63 -15.98
N TRP A 258 -4.51 -31.51 -15.69
CA TRP A 258 -3.56 -32.63 -15.82
C TRP A 258 -3.91 -33.76 -14.85
N LEU A 259 -4.13 -33.47 -13.57
CA LEU A 259 -4.49 -34.48 -12.56
C LEU A 259 -5.81 -35.21 -12.86
N ILE A 260 -6.80 -34.52 -13.42
CA ILE A 260 -8.08 -35.13 -13.84
C ILE A 260 -7.87 -36.01 -15.08
N ASN A 261 -7.05 -35.58 -16.04
CA ASN A 261 -6.75 -36.37 -17.24
C ASN A 261 -5.77 -37.54 -16.99
N SER A 262 -4.98 -37.50 -15.91
CA SER A 262 -4.07 -38.60 -15.52
C SER A 262 -4.78 -39.77 -14.81
N ASN A 263 -6.06 -39.64 -14.45
CA ASN A 263 -6.82 -40.69 -13.75
C ASN A 263 -7.75 -41.50 -14.68
N PHE A 264 -7.56 -41.43 -16.00
CA PHE A 264 -8.25 -42.26 -17.00
C PHE A 264 -7.25 -43.01 -17.89
N ILE A 265 -6.28 -43.70 -17.28
CA ILE A 265 -5.57 -44.81 -17.93
C ILE A 265 -5.36 -45.91 -16.88
N LEU A 266 -6.36 -46.76 -16.70
CA LEU A 266 -6.23 -48.17 -16.32
C LEU A 266 -7.33 -48.94 -17.06
#